data_AF-A0A7J2RIJ9-F1
#
_entry.id   AF-A0A7J2RIJ9-F1
#
_cell.length_a   1.000
_cell.length_b   1.000
_cell.length_c   1.000
_cell.angle_alpha   90.00
_cell.angle_beta   90.00
_cell.angle_gamma   90.00
#
_symmetry.space_group_name_H-M   'P 1'
#
loop_
_entity.id
_entity.type
_entity.pdbx_description
1 polymer ?
#
loop_
_entity_poly.entity_id
_entity_poly.type
_entity_poly.pdbx_seq_one_letter_code
_entity_poly.pdbx_strand_id
1 'polypeptide(L)'
;IYTKYVEHNIPAEPVIYNIGGEAVGGFMRVNTLQTRNKNLNTRGMVFKKIVENKQTQPIILKNRKFSLYSLLTSIADLAIAYEHKQNLVN
;
A
#
# COMPACT_ATOMS: atom_id res chain seq x y z
N ILE A 1 1.61 4.92 12.22
CA ILE A 1 0.97 5.38 10.96
C ILE A 1 -0.50 4.98 11.04
N TYR A 2 -1.42 5.91 10.75
CA TYR A 2 -2.86 5.64 10.73
C TYR A 2 -3.38 5.80 9.30
N THR A 3 -4.48 5.12 8.97
CA THR A 3 -5.11 5.19 7.64
C THR A 3 -6.44 5.93 7.70
N LYS A 4 -6.75 6.68 6.63
CA LYS A 4 -8.07 7.28 6.40
C LYS A 4 -8.92 6.47 5.41
N TYR A 5 -8.33 5.45 4.79
CA TYR A 5 -9.07 4.60 3.85
C TYR A 5 -10.07 3.73 4.61
N VAL A 6 -11.28 3.64 4.09
CA VAL A 6 -12.33 2.76 4.58
C VAL A 6 -12.95 1.95 3.44
N GLU A 7 -13.31 0.72 3.73
CA GLU A 7 -14.06 -0.17 2.84
C GLU A 7 -15.31 -0.60 3.61
N HIS A 8 -16.51 -0.18 3.16
CA HIS A 8 -17.77 -0.45 3.87
C HIS A 8 -17.71 -0.11 5.38
N ASN A 9 -17.16 1.07 5.72
CA ASN A 9 -16.91 1.55 7.09
C ASN A 9 -15.83 0.83 7.90
N ILE A 10 -15.22 -0.22 7.36
CA ILE A 10 -14.11 -0.95 7.99
C ILE A 10 -12.79 -0.28 7.59
N PRO A 11 -11.82 -0.08 8.50
CA PRO A 11 -10.56 0.55 8.16
C PRO A 11 -9.76 -0.30 7.16
N ALA A 12 -9.14 0.38 6.20
CA ALA A 12 -8.39 -0.24 5.13
C ALA A 12 -7.04 0.45 4.91
N GLU A 13 -6.06 -0.24 4.36
CA GLU A 13 -4.77 0.33 3.96
C GLU A 13 -4.34 -0.24 2.59
N PRO A 14 -3.75 0.57 1.70
CA PRO A 14 -3.33 0.09 0.39
C PRO A 14 -2.04 -0.72 0.47
N VAL A 15 -1.95 -1.75 -0.35
CA VAL A 15 -0.71 -2.48 -0.66
C VAL A 15 -0.44 -2.31 -2.14
N ILE A 16 0.78 -1.87 -2.47
CA ILE A 16 1.22 -1.64 -3.83
C ILE A 16 2.23 -2.72 -4.21
N TYR A 17 2.02 -3.37 -5.34
CA TYR A 17 3.02 -4.20 -5.99
C TYR A 17 3.96 -3.32 -6.80
N ASN A 18 5.25 -3.43 -6.51
CA ASN A 18 6.31 -2.76 -7.22
C ASN A 18 7.23 -3.83 -7.84
N ILE A 19 7.34 -3.86 -9.16
CA ILE A 19 8.07 -4.88 -9.90
C ILE A 19 8.96 -4.20 -10.92
N GLY A 20 10.27 -4.48 -10.86
CA GLY A 20 11.24 -3.87 -11.76
C GLY A 20 11.33 -2.34 -11.62
N GLY A 21 11.03 -1.79 -10.43
CA GLY A 21 11.00 -0.35 -10.18
C GLY A 21 9.72 0.36 -10.65
N GLU A 22 8.74 -0.38 -11.19
CA GLU A 22 7.44 0.16 -11.57
C GLU A 22 6.33 -0.33 -10.63
N ALA A 23 5.54 0.60 -10.11
CA ALA A 23 4.30 0.26 -9.43
C ALA A 23 3.29 -0.26 -10.46
N VAL A 24 2.88 -1.52 -10.33
CA VAL A 24 2.06 -2.22 -11.34
C VAL A 24 0.62 -2.45 -10.91
N GLY A 25 0.30 -2.20 -9.63
CA GLY A 25 -1.05 -2.38 -9.10
C GLY A 25 -1.04 -2.66 -7.61
N GLY A 26 -2.12 -3.23 -7.09
CA GLY A 26 -2.24 -3.44 -5.66
C GLY A 26 -3.60 -4.00 -5.21
N PHE A 27 -3.76 -4.07 -3.90
CA PHE A 27 -5.02 -4.43 -3.24
C PHE A 27 -5.18 -3.63 -1.94
N MET A 28 -6.38 -3.64 -1.38
CA MET A 28 -6.63 -3.10 -0.05
C MET A 28 -6.53 -4.21 0.99
N ARG A 29 -5.79 -3.93 2.06
CA ARG A 29 -5.81 -4.70 3.31
C ARG A 29 -6.88 -4.11 4.22
N VAL A 30 -7.77 -4.94 4.75
CA VAL A 30 -8.89 -4.52 5.60
C VAL A 30 -8.86 -5.33 6.89
N ASN A 31 -9.10 -4.70 8.05
CA ASN A 31 -9.19 -5.42 9.32
C ASN A 31 -10.65 -5.50 9.80
N THR A 32 -11.28 -6.66 9.69
CA THR A 32 -12.70 -6.82 10.06
C THR A 32 -12.95 -6.87 11.56
N LEU A 33 -11.90 -6.98 12.38
CA LEU A 33 -11.98 -7.05 13.84
C LEU A 33 -11.61 -5.74 14.53
N GLN A 34 -11.25 -4.70 13.77
CA GLN A 34 -10.77 -3.43 14.32
C GLN A 34 -11.62 -2.24 13.87
N THR A 35 -11.60 -1.20 14.70
CA THR A 35 -12.23 0.09 14.43
C THR A 35 -11.19 1.12 13.95
N ARG A 36 -11.66 2.26 13.42
CA ARG A 36 -10.84 3.29 12.76
C ARG A 36 -9.70 3.87 13.60
N ASN A 37 -9.74 3.73 14.92
CA ASN A 37 -8.77 4.31 15.84
C ASN A 37 -7.76 3.27 16.38
N LYS A 38 -7.76 2.05 15.85
CA LYS A 38 -6.90 0.95 16.31
C LYS A 38 -5.87 0.58 15.25
N ASN A 39 -4.79 -0.03 15.69
CA ASN A 39 -3.72 -0.53 14.81
C ASN A 39 -4.26 -1.68 13.94
N LEU A 40 -4.11 -1.56 12.62
CA LEU A 40 -4.52 -2.59 11.67
C LEU A 40 -3.55 -3.77 11.58
N ASN A 41 -2.30 -3.62 12.03
CA ASN A 41 -1.32 -4.70 12.13
C ASN A 41 -1.61 -5.61 13.34
N THR A 42 -2.81 -6.19 13.35
CA THR A 42 -3.31 -7.13 14.36
C THR A 42 -4.09 -8.24 13.66
N ARG A 43 -4.52 -9.26 14.41
CA ARG A 43 -5.35 -10.35 13.86
C ARG A 43 -6.61 -9.80 13.20
N GLY A 44 -7.08 -10.45 12.12
CA GLY A 44 -8.31 -10.09 11.42
C GLY A 44 -8.13 -9.44 10.04
N MET A 45 -6.90 -9.45 9.51
CA MET A 45 -6.63 -8.92 8.18
C MET A 45 -7.22 -9.79 7.07
N VAL A 46 -7.89 -9.15 6.14
CA VAL A 46 -8.39 -9.73 4.89
C VAL A 46 -7.99 -8.86 3.71
N PHE A 47 -7.93 -9.48 2.53
CA PHE A 47 -7.55 -8.81 1.30
C PHE A 47 -8.79 -8.50 0.46
N LYS A 48 -8.86 -7.28 -0.07
CA LYS A 48 -9.95 -6.80 -0.91
C LYS A 48 -9.40 -6.20 -2.19
N LYS A 49 -10.04 -6.51 -3.31
CA LYS A 49 -9.72 -5.92 -4.61
C LYS A 49 -9.91 -4.40 -4.55
N ILE A 50 -9.05 -3.66 -5.25
CA ILE A 50 -9.27 -2.23 -5.47
C ILE A 50 -10.49 -2.06 -6.40
N VAL A 51 -11.51 -1.38 -5.92
CA VAL A 51 -12.67 -0.93 -6.69
C VAL A 51 -12.45 0.52 -7.08
N GLU A 52 -12.81 0.93 -8.29
CA GLU A 52 -12.64 2.32 -8.74
C GLU A 52 -13.66 3.25 -8.08
N ASN A 53 -13.18 4.11 -7.17
CA ASN A 53 -13.96 5.14 -6.51
C ASN A 53 -13.07 6.33 -6.13
N LYS A 54 -13.65 7.42 -5.60
CA LYS A 54 -12.89 8.63 -5.24
C LYS A 54 -11.75 8.37 -4.25
N GLN A 55 -11.93 7.42 -3.33
CA GLN A 55 -10.94 7.11 -2.31
C GLN A 55 -9.78 6.33 -2.89
N THR A 56 -10.05 5.35 -3.75
CA THR A 56 -9.03 4.43 -4.31
C THR A 56 -8.42 4.91 -5.62
N GLN A 57 -9.01 5.88 -6.30
CA GLN A 57 -8.47 6.48 -7.54
C GLN A 57 -6.98 6.84 -7.45
N PRO A 58 -6.48 7.45 -6.36
CA PRO A 58 -5.04 7.74 -6.24
C PRO A 58 -4.13 6.51 -6.29
N ILE A 59 -4.66 5.33 -5.96
CA ILE A 59 -3.95 4.04 -5.99
C ILE A 59 -4.02 3.41 -7.38
N ILE A 60 -5.04 3.75 -8.17
CA ILE A 60 -5.27 3.16 -9.50
C ILE A 60 -4.34 3.84 -10.51
N LEU A 61 -3.30 3.12 -10.91
CA LEU A 61 -2.21 3.63 -11.77
C LEU A 61 -2.55 3.67 -13.27
N LYS A 62 -3.81 3.90 -13.64
CA LYS A 62 -4.30 3.80 -15.04
C LYS A 62 -3.59 4.71 -16.03
N ASN A 63 -3.04 5.85 -15.58
CA ASN A 63 -2.52 6.88 -16.49
C ASN A 63 -1.01 7.14 -16.40
N ARG A 64 -0.21 6.35 -15.66
CA ARG A 64 1.26 6.50 -15.47
C ARG A 64 1.76 7.94 -15.18
N LYS A 65 0.88 8.90 -14.89
CA LYS A 65 1.24 10.24 -14.44
C LYS A 65 1.69 10.12 -12.99
N PHE A 66 2.84 10.72 -12.69
CA PHE A 66 3.51 10.74 -11.38
C PHE A 66 2.51 10.68 -10.22
N SER A 67 2.35 9.50 -9.62
CA SER A 67 1.45 9.28 -8.49
C SER A 67 2.25 9.28 -7.19
N LEU A 68 1.63 9.73 -6.09
CA LEU A 68 2.26 9.68 -4.78
C LEU A 68 2.68 8.25 -4.41
N TYR A 69 1.85 7.25 -4.74
CA TYR A 69 2.17 5.85 -4.48
C TYR A 69 3.36 5.36 -5.31
N SER A 70 3.45 5.77 -6.58
CA SER A 70 4.60 5.45 -7.42
C SER A 70 5.90 6.05 -6.87
N LEU A 71 5.86 7.29 -6.37
CA LEU A 71 7.02 7.91 -5.73
C LEU A 71 7.41 7.17 -4.44
N LEU A 72 6.44 6.85 -3.59
CA LEU A 72 6.68 6.12 -2.34
C LEU A 72 7.28 4.73 -2.60
N THR A 73 6.81 4.02 -3.63
CA THR A 73 7.39 2.73 -4.00
C THR A 73 8.83 2.87 -4.50
N SER A 74 9.15 3.89 -5.29
CA SER A 74 10.53 4.13 -5.71
C SER A 74 11.47 4.44 -4.53
N ILE A 75 11.02 5.23 -3.55
CA ILE A 75 11.80 5.51 -2.34
C ILE A 75 11.99 4.22 -1.51
N ALA A 76 10.94 3.41 -1.38
CA ALA A 76 11.01 2.14 -0.65
C ALA A 76 11.99 1.16 -1.33
N ASP A 77 11.95 1.05 -2.65
CA ASP A 77 12.90 0.21 -3.42
C ASP A 77 14.34 0.66 -3.23
N LEU A 78 14.61 1.97 -3.27
CA LEU A 78 15.95 2.51 -3.04
C LEU A 78 16.45 2.17 -1.62
N ALA A 79 15.57 2.27 -0.61
CA ALA A 79 15.90 1.90 0.75
C ALA A 79 16.20 0.39 0.89
N ILE A 80 15.36 -0.46 0.28
CA ILE A 80 15.56 -1.93 0.26
C ILE A 80 16.87 -2.28 -0.44
N ALA A 81 17.15 -1.69 -1.61
CA ALA A 81 18.37 -1.94 -2.35
C ALA A 81 19.62 -1.52 -1.56
N TYR A 82 19.54 -0.39 -0.85
CA TYR A 82 20.61 0.09 0.02
C TYR A 82 20.87 -0.85 1.19
N GLU A 83 19.82 -1.27 1.90
CA GLU A 83 19.90 -2.25 3.00
C GLU A 83 20.46 -3.60 2.53
N HIS A 84 19.94 -4.12 1.41
CA HIS A 84 20.42 -5.37 0.82
C HIS A 84 21.90 -5.29 0.43
N LYS A 85 22.34 -4.17 -0.15
CA LYS A 85 23.75 -3.94 -0.48
C LYS A 85 24.63 -3.95 0.77
N GLN A 86 24.22 -3.33 1.87
CA GLN A 86 24.99 -3.36 3.13
C GLN A 86 25.09 -4.78 3.69
N ASN A 87 24.00 -5.55 3.66
CA ASN A 87 23.97 -6.92 4.16
C ASN A 87 24.81 -7.91 3.34
N LEU A 88 25.11 -7.60 2.07
CA LEU A 88 26.03 -8.41 1.25
C LEU A 88 27.52 -8.12 1.51
N VAL A 89 27.82 -6.98 2.13
CA VAL A 89 29.19 -6.53 2.40
C VAL A 89 29.65 -6.93 3.82
N ASN A 90 28.71 -7.31 4.69
CA ASN A 90 28.95 -7.90 6.02
C ASN A 90 28.96 -9.42 5.94
#